data_AF-A0A7X7WZW3-F1
#
_entry.id   AF-A0A7X7WZW3-F1
#
_cell.length_a   1.000
_cell.length_b   1.000
_cell.length_c   1.000
_cell.angle_alpha   90.00
_cell.angle_beta   90.00
_cell.angle_gamma   90.00
#
_symmetry.space_group_name_H-M   'P 1'
#
loop_
_entity.id
_entity.type
_entity.pdbx_description
1 polymer ?
#
loop_
_entity_poly.entity_id
_entity_poly.type
_entity_poly.pdbx_seq_one_letter_code
_entity_poly.pdbx_strand_id
1 'polypeptide(L)'
;MDNFAFQHCLEEFADCSDKLFELKVIRADNFTGEIGEYIVSRYFNLELAQRSNEAYDAIDSNGYKYQIKSKIRSGNNYNYHINGLKYDQFDFLVVVYFDEYYTPILILRIPAKEIHDKVLNINESHIHSYNQDISKLNLPKSQQLAIRKFADVYLKLVDSEIIRSRRIVGDIGEYYACQLLNLERCICKNTKGMDASGCGLTFEIKTRRVYESDRRVSQTRRLNNLVGKDADYLIVVTIDRTFRCSGMWIMPMENIINLKSANLNIVNNGIGVKNLIPSKVDWLNTGEPFISF
;
A
#
# COMPACT_ATOMS: atom_id res chain seq x y z
N MET A 1 -12.33 12.02 -18.87
CA MET A 1 -12.89 12.22 -17.51
C MET A 1 -12.76 13.69 -17.18
N ASP A 2 -13.79 14.34 -16.65
CA ASP A 2 -13.70 15.75 -16.26
C ASP A 2 -12.58 15.91 -15.22
N ASN A 3 -11.51 16.62 -15.59
CA ASN A 3 -10.27 16.70 -14.81
C ASN A 3 -10.54 17.22 -13.39
N PHE A 4 -11.61 17.99 -13.22
CA PHE A 4 -12.04 18.53 -11.94
C PHE A 4 -12.57 17.45 -10.98
N ALA A 5 -13.48 16.59 -11.43
CA ALA A 5 -14.08 15.54 -10.58
C ALA A 5 -13.03 14.53 -10.10
N PHE A 6 -12.11 14.15 -10.99
CA PHE A 6 -10.98 13.29 -10.67
C PHE A 6 -10.07 13.90 -9.59
N GLN A 7 -9.66 15.16 -9.78
CA GLN A 7 -8.81 15.86 -8.80
C GLN A 7 -9.50 16.01 -7.45
N HIS A 8 -10.80 16.30 -7.46
CA HIS A 8 -11.59 16.46 -6.24
C HIS A 8 -11.67 15.15 -5.43
N CYS A 9 -11.89 14.00 -6.08
CA CYS A 9 -11.91 12.71 -5.39
C CYS A 9 -10.55 12.37 -4.75
N LEU A 10 -9.43 12.68 -5.42
CA LEU A 10 -8.10 12.47 -4.86
C LEU A 10 -7.80 13.37 -3.66
N GLU A 11 -8.26 14.62 -3.70
CA GLU A 11 -8.18 15.56 -2.57
C GLU A 11 -9.01 15.09 -1.38
N GLU A 12 -10.27 14.69 -1.61
CA GLU A 12 -11.15 14.14 -0.57
C GLU A 12 -10.51 12.91 0.09
N PHE A 13 -9.85 12.06 -0.72
CA PHE A 13 -9.14 10.88 -0.22
C PHE A 13 -7.92 11.26 0.63
N ALA A 14 -7.14 12.24 0.18
CA ALA A 14 -6.00 12.77 0.92
C ALA A 14 -6.41 13.37 2.26
N ASP A 15 -7.51 14.12 2.30
CA ASP A 15 -8.04 14.72 3.52
C ASP A 15 -8.53 13.67 4.51
N CYS A 16 -9.19 12.61 4.02
CA CYS A 16 -9.58 11.48 4.87
C CYS A 16 -8.35 10.74 5.42
N SER A 17 -7.32 10.51 4.59
CA SER A 17 -6.04 9.93 5.01
C SER A 17 -5.37 10.78 6.09
N ASP A 18 -5.37 12.10 5.93
CA ASP A 18 -4.78 13.00 6.91
C ASP A 18 -5.56 13.03 8.21
N LYS A 19 -6.89 12.92 8.12
CA LYS A 19 -7.72 12.81 9.32
C LYS A 19 -7.42 11.55 10.12
N LEU A 20 -7.22 10.41 9.46
CA LEU A 20 -6.83 9.17 10.13
C LEU A 20 -5.47 9.30 10.83
N PHE A 21 -4.54 10.02 10.21
CA PHE A 21 -3.22 10.27 10.79
C PHE A 21 -3.28 11.19 12.01
N GLU A 22 -4.02 12.30 11.94
CA GLU A 22 -4.25 13.20 13.09
C GLU A 22 -4.84 12.45 14.29
N LEU A 23 -5.76 11.53 14.02
CA LEU A 23 -6.40 10.69 15.04
C LEU A 23 -5.52 9.52 15.52
N LYS A 24 -4.29 9.40 15.00
CA LYS A 24 -3.33 8.33 15.28
C LYS A 24 -3.88 6.93 14.98
N VAL A 25 -4.78 6.84 14.00
CA VAL A 25 -5.30 5.55 13.47
C VAL A 25 -4.28 4.94 12.52
N ILE A 26 -3.60 5.76 11.73
CA ILE A 26 -2.54 5.36 10.79
C ILE A 26 -1.28 6.19 11.02
N ARG A 27 -0.13 5.68 10.59
CA ARG A 27 1.18 6.35 10.67
C ARG A 27 1.84 6.47 9.29
N ALA A 28 1.39 5.68 8.32
CA ALA A 28 1.90 5.59 6.95
C ALA A 28 0.77 5.25 5.95
N ASP A 29 1.12 5.16 4.65
CA ASP A 29 0.18 4.84 3.58
C ASP A 29 -0.08 3.32 3.44
N ASN A 30 -0.08 2.56 4.54
CA ASN A 30 -0.43 1.13 4.57
C ASN A 30 -1.79 0.94 5.26
N PHE A 31 -2.83 1.55 4.68
CA PHE A 31 -4.11 1.79 5.34
C PHE A 31 -4.76 0.55 5.97
N THR A 32 -4.88 -0.55 5.22
CA THR A 32 -5.52 -1.77 5.75
C THR A 32 -4.74 -2.41 6.89
N GLY A 33 -3.41 -2.42 6.79
CA GLY A 33 -2.54 -2.94 7.84
C GLY A 33 -2.68 -2.12 9.11
N GLU A 34 -2.49 -0.80 9.00
CA GLU A 34 -2.46 0.10 10.15
C GLU A 34 -3.83 0.31 10.82
N ILE A 35 -4.92 0.33 10.05
CA ILE A 35 -6.27 0.33 10.64
C ILE A 35 -6.48 -0.94 11.48
N GLY A 36 -5.98 -2.09 11.00
CA GLY A 36 -6.01 -3.34 11.79
C GLY A 36 -5.13 -3.29 13.02
N GLU A 37 -3.90 -2.79 12.91
CA GLU A 37 -3.01 -2.58 14.08
C GLU A 37 -3.68 -1.70 15.13
N TYR A 38 -4.29 -0.59 14.72
CA TYR A 38 -5.02 0.31 15.61
C TYR A 38 -6.20 -0.39 16.30
N ILE A 39 -7.01 -1.14 15.56
CA ILE A 39 -8.18 -1.82 16.13
C ILE A 39 -7.77 -2.93 17.11
N VAL A 40 -6.76 -3.72 16.75
CA VAL A 40 -6.24 -4.79 17.61
C VAL A 40 -5.60 -4.22 18.87
N SER A 41 -4.85 -3.12 18.76
CA SER A 41 -4.22 -2.51 19.93
C SER A 41 -5.26 -1.99 20.93
N ARG A 42 -6.40 -1.48 20.45
CA ARG A 42 -7.54 -1.11 21.31
C ARG A 42 -8.23 -2.33 21.91
N TYR A 43 -8.38 -3.40 21.14
CA TYR A 43 -9.05 -4.61 21.60
C TYR A 43 -8.27 -5.32 22.73
N PHE A 44 -6.96 -5.50 22.56
CA PHE A 44 -6.11 -6.21 23.52
C PHE A 44 -5.30 -5.30 24.45
N ASN A 45 -5.53 -3.98 24.41
CA ASN A 45 -4.76 -2.99 25.17
C ASN A 45 -3.23 -3.11 24.93
N LEU A 46 -2.84 -3.09 23.65
CA LEU A 46 -1.44 -3.24 23.22
C LEU A 46 -0.78 -1.89 22.97
N GLU A 47 0.53 -1.85 23.15
CA GLU A 47 1.41 -0.79 22.67
C GLU A 47 1.95 -1.17 21.29
N LEU A 48 1.76 -0.30 20.29
CA LEU A 48 2.27 -0.53 18.93
C LEU A 48 3.78 -0.33 18.87
N ALA A 49 4.48 -1.25 18.19
CA ALA A 49 5.90 -1.14 17.90
C ALA A 49 6.21 0.16 17.12
N GLN A 50 7.33 0.81 17.44
CA GLN A 50 7.72 2.08 16.79
C GLN A 50 8.42 1.89 15.45
N ARG A 51 9.05 0.74 15.20
CA ARG A 51 9.83 0.48 13.99
C ARG A 51 9.28 -0.72 13.22
N SER A 52 9.09 -0.55 11.90
CA SER A 52 8.66 -1.62 10.99
C SER A 52 9.69 -2.74 10.77
N ASN A 53 10.88 -2.63 11.37
CA ASN A 53 11.91 -3.67 11.33
C ASN A 53 11.78 -4.67 12.50
N GLU A 54 10.89 -4.40 13.46
CA GLU A 54 10.53 -5.37 14.48
C GLU A 54 9.70 -6.49 13.84
N ALA A 55 9.87 -7.71 14.35
CA ALA A 55 9.21 -8.88 13.82
C ALA A 55 7.82 -9.13 14.42
N TYR A 56 7.33 -8.15 15.16
CA TYR A 56 6.03 -8.04 15.77
C TYR A 56 5.55 -6.60 15.58
N ASP A 57 4.24 -6.40 15.62
CA ASP A 57 3.62 -5.09 15.39
C ASP A 57 3.18 -4.42 16.70
N ALA A 58 3.02 -5.20 17.77
CA ALA A 58 2.61 -4.70 19.08
C ALA A 58 3.08 -5.58 20.25
N ILE A 59 3.06 -5.04 21.46
CA ILE A 59 3.39 -5.72 22.72
C ILE A 59 2.32 -5.43 23.79
N ASP A 60 2.02 -6.40 24.65
CA ASP A 60 1.14 -6.17 25.82
C ASP A 60 1.92 -5.84 27.10
N SER A 61 1.22 -5.48 28.16
CA SER A 61 1.82 -5.12 29.45
C SER A 61 2.61 -6.24 30.13
N ASN A 62 2.43 -7.49 29.70
CA ASN A 62 3.18 -8.64 30.22
C ASN A 62 4.40 -8.96 29.35
N GLY A 63 4.63 -8.20 28.27
CA GLY A 63 5.75 -8.40 27.35
C GLY A 63 5.48 -9.37 26.22
N TYR A 64 4.26 -9.88 26.04
CA TYR A 64 3.94 -10.76 24.91
C TYR A 64 3.89 -9.96 23.62
N LYS A 65 4.50 -10.52 22.57
CA LYS A 65 4.65 -9.92 21.25
C LYS A 65 3.54 -10.40 20.31
N TYR A 66 2.98 -9.48 19.55
CA TYR A 66 1.88 -9.70 18.64
C TYR A 66 2.27 -9.33 17.22
N GLN A 67 2.15 -10.25 16.28
CA GLN A 67 2.10 -9.94 14.85
C GLN A 67 0.64 -9.80 14.44
N ILE A 68 0.30 -8.76 13.70
CA ILE A 68 -1.03 -8.38 13.28
C ILE A 68 -1.11 -8.47 11.74
N LYS A 69 -2.15 -9.13 11.25
CA LYS A 69 -2.47 -9.22 9.82
C LYS A 69 -3.93 -8.84 9.60
N SER A 70 -4.18 -8.13 8.52
CA SER A 70 -5.46 -7.49 8.27
C SER A 70 -5.93 -7.78 6.86
N LYS A 71 -7.22 -8.08 6.70
CA LYS A 71 -7.80 -8.42 5.39
C LYS A 71 -9.22 -7.89 5.27
N ILE A 72 -9.52 -7.26 4.14
CA ILE A 72 -10.91 -7.02 3.72
C ILE A 72 -11.49 -8.34 3.21
N ARG A 73 -12.63 -8.76 3.74
CA ARG A 73 -13.32 -9.98 3.31
C ARG A 73 -13.85 -9.77 1.89
N SER A 74 -13.63 -10.76 1.02
CA SER A 74 -14.17 -10.79 -0.34
C SER A 74 -15.10 -11.99 -0.45
N GLY A 75 -16.40 -11.73 -0.65
CA GLY A 75 -17.44 -12.75 -0.62
C GLY A 75 -17.60 -13.43 0.74
N ASN A 76 -18.03 -14.69 0.72
CA ASN A 76 -18.32 -15.49 1.92
C ASN A 76 -17.12 -16.30 2.44
N ASN A 77 -15.96 -16.23 1.80
CA ASN A 77 -14.81 -17.07 2.14
C ASN A 77 -13.81 -16.33 3.05
N TYR A 78 -13.42 -16.97 4.16
CA TYR A 78 -12.40 -16.47 5.08
C TYR A 78 -10.97 -16.90 4.71
N ASN A 79 -10.77 -17.62 3.60
CA ASN A 79 -9.45 -18.06 3.17
C ASN A 79 -8.46 -16.90 3.12
N TYR A 80 -7.43 -17.00 3.95
CA TYR A 80 -6.35 -16.04 3.99
C TYR A 80 -5.02 -16.79 4.04
N HIS A 81 -4.32 -16.72 2.91
CA HIS A 81 -2.96 -17.18 2.76
C HIS A 81 -2.01 -16.09 3.28
N ILE A 82 -1.36 -16.35 4.40
CA ILE A 82 -0.40 -15.45 5.04
C ILE A 82 0.98 -16.04 4.82
N ASN A 83 1.90 -15.22 4.30
CA ASN A 83 3.27 -15.62 3.96
C ASN A 83 4.30 -14.84 4.78
N GLY A 84 5.49 -15.42 4.90
CA GLY A 84 6.65 -14.76 5.49
C GLY A 84 6.51 -14.55 6.99
N LEU A 85 5.72 -15.39 7.67
CA LEU A 85 5.60 -15.35 9.12
C LEU A 85 6.93 -15.75 9.75
N LYS A 86 7.40 -14.93 10.68
CA LYS A 86 8.52 -15.24 11.57
C LYS A 86 7.95 -15.67 12.92
N TYR A 87 7.30 -16.83 12.94
CA TYR A 87 6.55 -17.33 14.11
C TYR A 87 7.44 -17.57 15.35
N ASP A 88 8.76 -17.59 15.16
CA ASP A 88 9.78 -17.62 16.21
C ASP A 88 10.01 -16.25 16.88
N GLN A 89 9.41 -15.17 16.39
CA GLN A 89 9.70 -13.78 16.82
C GLN A 89 8.51 -13.06 17.45
N PHE A 90 7.36 -13.74 17.57
CA PHE A 90 6.16 -13.24 18.24
C PHE A 90 5.47 -14.38 19.00
N ASP A 91 4.64 -14.05 19.98
CA ASP A 91 3.89 -15.00 20.80
C ASP A 91 2.49 -15.28 20.25
N PHE A 92 1.88 -14.26 19.61
CA PHE A 92 0.55 -14.36 19.03
C PHE A 92 0.51 -13.77 17.62
N LEU A 93 -0.14 -14.49 16.71
CA LEU A 93 -0.64 -13.94 15.46
C LEU A 93 -2.09 -13.51 15.66
N VAL A 94 -2.38 -12.23 15.42
CA VAL A 94 -3.75 -11.71 15.37
C VAL A 94 -4.14 -11.46 13.93
N VAL A 95 -5.28 -12.00 13.52
CA VAL A 95 -5.85 -11.78 12.18
C VAL A 95 -7.17 -11.05 12.31
N VAL A 96 -7.29 -9.88 11.67
CA VAL A 96 -8.55 -9.13 11.61
C VAL A 96 -9.14 -9.17 10.21
N TYR A 97 -10.39 -9.61 10.11
CA TYR A 97 -11.20 -9.50 8.91
C TYR A 97 -12.13 -8.30 9.02
N PHE A 98 -12.17 -7.53 7.97
CA PHE A 98 -13.02 -6.35 7.82
C PHE A 98 -14.08 -6.55 6.73
N ASP A 99 -15.18 -5.82 6.83
CA ASP A 99 -16.00 -5.50 5.65
C ASP A 99 -15.30 -4.46 4.76
N GLU A 100 -15.92 -4.08 3.65
CA GLU A 100 -15.37 -3.08 2.73
C GLU A 100 -15.23 -1.67 3.35
N TYR A 101 -15.93 -1.43 4.47
CA TYR A 101 -15.95 -0.19 5.24
C TYR A 101 -15.01 -0.19 6.44
N TYR A 102 -14.12 -1.20 6.55
CA TYR A 102 -13.21 -1.39 7.68
C TYR A 102 -13.91 -1.66 9.03
N THR A 103 -15.16 -2.12 9.00
CA THR A 103 -15.83 -2.65 10.20
C THR A 103 -15.30 -4.05 10.50
N PRO A 104 -14.79 -4.33 11.72
CA PRO A 104 -14.35 -5.68 12.09
C PRO A 104 -15.50 -6.69 12.03
N ILE A 105 -15.30 -7.78 11.29
CA ILE A 105 -16.22 -8.91 11.21
C ILE A 105 -15.71 -10.09 12.05
N LEU A 106 -14.39 -10.30 12.07
CA LEU A 106 -13.75 -11.42 12.73
C LEU A 106 -12.38 -10.99 13.28
N ILE A 107 -12.07 -11.38 14.52
CA ILE A 107 -10.74 -11.24 15.12
C ILE A 107 -10.31 -12.62 15.60
N LEU A 108 -9.17 -13.11 15.09
CA LEU A 108 -8.57 -14.37 15.52
C LEU A 108 -7.32 -14.07 16.34
N ARG A 109 -7.11 -14.79 17.44
CA ARG A 109 -5.84 -14.77 18.20
C ARG A 109 -5.25 -16.17 18.24
N ILE A 110 -4.24 -16.39 17.41
CA ILE A 110 -3.60 -17.69 17.21
C ILE A 110 -2.26 -17.69 17.96
N PRO A 111 -2.02 -18.59 18.92
CA PRO A 111 -0.71 -18.73 19.56
C PRO A 111 0.34 -19.13 18.52
N ALA A 112 1.53 -18.53 18.56
CA ALA A 112 2.60 -18.79 17.60
C ALA A 112 3.05 -20.26 17.59
N LYS A 113 2.94 -20.95 18.73
CA LYS A 113 3.21 -22.39 18.85
C LYS A 113 2.33 -23.30 17.98
N GLU A 114 1.18 -22.79 17.54
CA GLU A 114 0.25 -23.50 16.64
C GLU A 114 0.59 -23.26 15.16
N ILE A 115 1.64 -22.47 14.87
CA ILE A 115 2.10 -22.15 13.52
C ILE A 115 3.37 -22.97 13.25
N HIS A 116 3.30 -23.84 12.25
CA HIS A 116 4.37 -24.81 11.96
C HIS A 116 5.21 -24.45 10.73
N ASP A 117 4.82 -23.44 9.97
CA ASP A 117 5.53 -22.98 8.78
C ASP A 117 5.46 -21.45 8.69
N LYS A 118 6.31 -20.86 7.85
CA LYS A 118 6.28 -19.44 7.47
C LYS A 118 5.04 -19.07 6.66
N VAL A 119 4.23 -20.08 6.30
CA VAL A 119 2.97 -19.96 5.59
C VAL A 119 1.84 -20.47 6.47
N LEU A 120 0.77 -19.68 6.59
CA LEU A 120 -0.45 -20.08 7.28
C LEU A 120 -1.66 -19.83 6.37
N ASN A 121 -2.48 -20.86 6.21
CA ASN A 121 -3.77 -20.78 5.53
C ASN A 121 -4.88 -20.80 6.57
N ILE A 122 -5.51 -19.64 6.81
CA ILE A 122 -6.66 -19.57 7.70
C ILE A 122 -7.84 -20.29 7.05
N ASN A 123 -8.42 -21.23 7.80
CA ASN A 123 -9.58 -22.05 7.42
C ASN A 123 -10.62 -22.05 8.57
N GLU A 124 -11.72 -22.79 8.40
CA GLU A 124 -12.80 -22.84 9.40
C GLU A 124 -12.38 -23.37 10.78
N SER A 125 -11.44 -24.33 10.86
CA SER A 125 -10.99 -24.87 12.14
C SER A 125 -10.23 -23.82 12.97
N HIS A 126 -9.42 -22.99 12.32
CA HIS A 126 -8.77 -21.86 12.97
C HIS A 126 -9.80 -20.84 13.47
N ILE A 127 -10.84 -20.58 12.67
CA ILE A 127 -11.91 -19.64 13.06
C ILE A 127 -12.63 -20.16 14.29
N HIS A 128 -13.07 -21.41 14.29
CA HIS A 128 -13.75 -22.00 15.44
C HIS A 128 -12.90 -21.97 16.71
N SER A 129 -11.60 -22.25 16.58
CA SER A 129 -10.69 -22.41 17.72
C SER A 129 -10.20 -21.08 18.31
N TYR A 130 -10.06 -20.03 17.49
CA TYR A 130 -9.33 -18.82 17.88
C TYR A 130 -10.14 -17.53 17.76
N ASN A 131 -11.43 -17.61 17.41
CA ASN A 131 -12.29 -16.43 17.33
C ASN A 131 -12.41 -15.70 18.67
N GLN A 132 -12.41 -14.37 18.58
CA GLN A 132 -12.56 -13.47 19.71
C GLN A 132 -13.93 -12.80 19.68
N ASP A 133 -14.44 -12.45 20.86
CA ASP A 133 -15.71 -11.76 21.01
C ASP A 133 -15.57 -10.28 20.65
N ILE A 134 -15.96 -9.91 19.43
CA ILE A 134 -15.85 -8.55 18.90
C ILE A 134 -16.73 -7.56 19.67
N SER A 135 -17.76 -8.01 20.39
CA SER A 135 -18.62 -7.09 21.17
C SER A 135 -17.84 -6.33 22.25
N LYS A 136 -16.66 -6.82 22.63
CA LYS A 136 -15.73 -6.17 23.57
C LYS A 136 -14.95 -5.01 22.95
N LEU A 137 -14.96 -4.89 21.62
CA LEU A 137 -14.26 -3.81 20.94
C LEU A 137 -14.97 -2.47 21.21
N ASN A 138 -14.25 -1.56 21.87
CA ASN A 138 -14.71 -0.19 22.06
C ASN A 138 -13.78 0.78 21.32
N LEU A 139 -14.29 1.41 20.26
CA LEU A 139 -13.60 2.46 19.53
C LEU A 139 -14.32 3.78 19.75
N PRO A 140 -13.62 4.92 19.93
CA PRO A 140 -14.32 6.18 20.06
C PRO A 140 -15.00 6.57 18.73
N LYS A 141 -16.19 7.18 18.83
CA LYS A 141 -17.07 7.45 17.68
C LYS A 141 -16.40 8.28 16.58
N SER A 142 -15.50 9.20 16.95
CA SER A 142 -14.78 10.03 15.99
C SER A 142 -13.84 9.21 15.10
N GLN A 143 -13.13 8.21 15.63
CA GLN A 143 -12.29 7.32 14.83
C GLN A 143 -13.14 6.38 13.97
N GLN A 144 -14.26 5.85 14.48
CA GLN A 144 -15.17 5.03 13.69
C GLN A 144 -15.69 5.81 12.48
N LEU A 145 -16.14 7.06 12.68
CA LEU A 145 -16.63 7.91 11.60
C LEU A 145 -15.53 8.26 10.59
N ALA A 146 -14.30 8.53 11.06
CA ALA A 146 -13.18 8.84 10.18
C ALA A 146 -12.78 7.63 9.31
N ILE A 147 -12.75 6.42 9.90
CA ILE A 147 -12.49 5.17 9.18
C ILE A 147 -13.58 4.92 8.14
N ARG A 148 -14.85 5.11 8.50
CA ARG A 148 -15.99 4.96 7.59
C ARG A 148 -15.88 5.91 6.39
N LYS A 149 -15.66 7.21 6.63
CA LYS A 149 -15.50 8.22 5.58
C LYS A 149 -14.32 7.89 4.65
N PHE A 150 -13.20 7.48 5.22
CA PHE A 150 -12.04 7.02 4.42
C PHE A 150 -12.41 5.85 3.51
N ALA A 151 -13.19 4.88 4.02
CA ALA A 151 -13.64 3.75 3.24
C ALA A 151 -14.62 4.15 2.13
N ASP A 152 -15.56 5.06 2.41
CA ASP A 152 -16.51 5.57 1.43
C ASP A 152 -15.77 6.21 0.24
N VAL A 153 -14.79 7.08 0.50
CA VAL A 153 -14.00 7.71 -0.56
C VAL A 153 -13.11 6.70 -1.29
N TYR A 154 -12.55 5.73 -0.56
CA TYR A 154 -11.82 4.63 -1.19
C TYR A 154 -12.70 3.89 -2.22
N LEU A 155 -13.95 3.57 -1.88
CA LEU A 155 -14.87 2.86 -2.77
C LEU A 155 -15.21 3.70 -4.00
N LYS A 156 -15.41 5.02 -3.85
CA LYS A 156 -15.56 5.94 -5.00
C LYS A 156 -14.38 5.85 -5.97
N LEU A 157 -13.14 5.74 -5.46
CA LEU A 157 -11.96 5.60 -6.31
C LEU A 157 -11.91 4.25 -7.05
N VAL A 158 -12.44 3.19 -6.43
CA VAL A 158 -12.60 1.87 -7.08
C VAL A 158 -13.67 1.94 -8.17
N ASP A 159 -14.84 2.49 -7.86
CA ASP A 159 -15.96 2.60 -8.79
C ASP A 159 -15.62 3.49 -10.00
N SER A 160 -14.69 4.43 -9.83
CA SER A 160 -14.16 5.28 -10.90
C SER A 160 -13.01 4.62 -11.68
N GLU A 161 -12.66 3.37 -11.38
CA GLU A 161 -11.56 2.59 -11.97
C GLU A 161 -10.16 3.22 -11.83
N ILE A 162 -10.02 4.24 -10.98
CA ILE A 162 -8.75 4.89 -10.67
C ILE A 162 -7.84 3.88 -9.96
N ILE A 163 -8.40 3.21 -8.95
CA ILE A 163 -7.74 2.14 -8.22
C ILE A 163 -8.46 0.81 -8.41
N ARG A 164 -7.70 -0.28 -8.36
CA ARG A 164 -8.18 -1.66 -8.52
C ARG A 164 -7.77 -2.57 -7.37
N SER A 165 -7.02 -2.03 -6.42
CA SER A 165 -6.38 -2.73 -5.32
C SER A 165 -6.18 -1.80 -4.14
N ARG A 166 -5.90 -2.40 -2.98
CA ARG A 166 -5.58 -1.65 -1.75
C ARG A 166 -4.16 -1.07 -1.77
N ARG A 167 -3.39 -1.25 -2.85
CA ARG A 167 -2.07 -0.61 -3.07
C ARG A 167 -2.23 0.73 -3.76
N ILE A 168 -2.99 1.62 -3.12
CA ILE A 168 -3.52 2.87 -3.68
C ILE A 168 -2.44 3.73 -4.36
N VAL A 169 -1.30 3.92 -3.71
CA VAL A 169 -0.19 4.71 -4.28
C VAL A 169 0.31 4.11 -5.60
N GLY A 170 0.42 2.78 -5.68
CA GLY A 170 0.82 2.09 -6.90
C GLY A 170 -0.24 2.28 -7.99
N ASP A 171 -1.48 1.93 -7.68
CA ASP A 171 -2.61 1.99 -8.60
C ASP A 171 -2.83 3.37 -9.22
N ILE A 172 -2.68 4.46 -8.43
CA ILE A 172 -2.85 5.83 -8.92
C ILE A 172 -1.74 6.19 -9.92
N GLY A 173 -0.48 5.79 -9.66
CA GLY A 173 0.58 6.06 -10.63
C GLY A 173 0.48 5.19 -11.88
N GLU A 174 0.00 3.95 -11.74
CA GLU A 174 -0.38 3.12 -12.90
C GLU A 174 -1.45 3.82 -13.74
N TYR A 175 -2.50 4.33 -13.10
CA TYR A 175 -3.57 5.08 -13.77
C TYR A 175 -3.01 6.30 -14.53
N TYR A 176 -2.19 7.14 -13.89
CA TYR A 176 -1.58 8.29 -14.55
C TYR A 176 -0.72 7.92 -15.75
N ALA A 177 0.15 6.92 -15.61
CA ALA A 177 1.03 6.48 -16.69
C ALA A 177 0.24 5.94 -17.88
N CYS A 178 -0.78 5.10 -17.61
CA CYS A 178 -1.61 4.51 -18.65
C CYS A 178 -2.44 5.55 -19.40
N GLN A 179 -3.01 6.53 -18.68
CA GLN A 179 -3.76 7.62 -19.32
C GLN A 179 -2.86 8.50 -20.19
N LEU A 180 -1.65 8.83 -19.73
CA LEU A 180 -0.73 9.71 -20.45
C LEU A 180 -0.20 9.06 -21.74
N LEU A 181 0.20 7.79 -21.65
CA LEU A 181 0.85 7.07 -22.74
C LEU A 181 -0.12 6.19 -23.55
N ASN A 182 -1.42 6.24 -23.24
CA ASN A 182 -2.45 5.40 -23.85
C ASN A 182 -2.10 3.90 -23.76
N LEU A 183 -1.73 3.44 -22.56
CA LEU A 183 -1.38 2.05 -22.27
C LEU A 183 -2.55 1.29 -21.66
N GLU A 184 -2.54 -0.02 -21.81
CA GLU A 184 -3.47 -0.93 -21.16
C GLU A 184 -2.88 -1.47 -19.85
N ARG A 185 -3.61 -1.33 -18.75
CA ARG A 185 -3.20 -1.90 -17.45
C ARG A 185 -3.30 -3.42 -17.50
N CYS A 186 -2.22 -4.12 -17.16
CA CYS A 186 -2.23 -5.59 -17.16
C CYS A 186 -3.20 -6.13 -16.11
N ILE A 187 -4.15 -6.99 -16.49
CA ILE A 187 -5.19 -7.56 -15.61
C ILE A 187 -4.65 -8.75 -14.80
N CYS A 188 -3.69 -9.49 -15.37
CA CYS A 188 -3.15 -10.71 -14.79
C CYS A 188 -1.97 -10.42 -13.85
N LYS A 189 -2.14 -10.68 -12.54
CA LYS A 189 -1.07 -10.58 -11.53
C LYS A 189 0.05 -11.63 -11.67
N ASN A 190 -0.05 -12.52 -12.65
CA ASN A 190 0.84 -13.68 -12.81
C ASN A 190 2.04 -13.43 -13.72
N THR A 191 2.03 -12.39 -14.56
CA THR A 191 3.23 -11.93 -15.26
C THR A 191 4.04 -11.05 -14.31
N LYS A 192 5.19 -11.56 -13.85
CA LYS A 192 6.04 -10.86 -12.88
C LYS A 192 6.64 -9.60 -13.51
N GLY A 193 5.99 -8.46 -13.27
CA GLY A 193 6.54 -7.15 -13.59
C GLY A 193 6.15 -6.53 -14.91
N MET A 194 4.92 -6.80 -15.31
CA MET A 194 4.25 -6.07 -16.36
C MET A 194 3.05 -5.40 -15.69
N ASP A 195 3.17 -4.11 -15.39
CA ASP A 195 2.08 -3.32 -14.81
C ASP A 195 1.17 -2.78 -15.92
N ALA A 196 1.74 -2.48 -17.10
CA ALA A 196 1.03 -2.05 -18.30
C ALA A 196 1.72 -2.53 -19.59
N SER A 197 0.99 -2.47 -20.70
CA SER A 197 1.48 -2.77 -22.06
C SER A 197 0.84 -1.84 -23.09
N GLY A 198 1.55 -1.57 -24.19
CA GLY A 198 1.05 -0.75 -25.29
C GLY A 198 2.12 -0.56 -26.35
N CYS A 199 1.74 -0.27 -27.60
CA CYS A 199 2.67 -0.07 -28.72
C CYS A 199 3.66 -1.23 -28.96
N GLY A 200 3.29 -2.47 -28.59
CA GLY A 200 4.20 -3.63 -28.68
C GLY A 200 5.26 -3.70 -27.58
N LEU A 201 5.18 -2.84 -26.56
CA LEU A 201 6.11 -2.74 -25.44
C LEU A 201 5.42 -3.05 -24.10
N THR A 202 6.24 -3.38 -23.11
CA THR A 202 5.85 -3.70 -21.72
C THR A 202 6.48 -2.74 -20.73
N PHE A 203 5.75 -2.46 -19.64
CA PHE A 203 6.11 -1.40 -18.69
C PHE A 203 5.97 -1.89 -17.24
N GLU A 204 7.00 -1.68 -16.43
CA GLU A 204 6.91 -1.68 -14.96
C GLU A 204 6.69 -0.24 -14.49
N ILE A 205 5.77 -0.03 -13.55
CA ILE A 205 5.41 1.30 -13.05
C ILE A 205 5.70 1.37 -11.55
N LYS A 206 6.53 2.33 -11.14
CA LYS A 206 6.85 2.57 -9.74
C LYS A 206 6.43 3.96 -9.30
N THR A 207 5.50 3.98 -8.34
CA THR A 207 4.94 5.22 -7.82
C THR A 207 5.45 5.56 -6.43
N ARG A 208 5.78 6.82 -6.17
CA ARG A 208 6.13 7.32 -4.84
C ARG A 208 5.38 8.61 -4.52
N ARG A 209 4.70 8.63 -3.37
CA ARG A 209 4.05 9.83 -2.84
C ARG A 209 5.08 10.74 -2.16
N VAL A 210 5.53 11.81 -2.80
CA VAL A 210 6.61 12.75 -2.41
C VAL A 210 6.04 14.09 -1.98
N TYR A 211 6.19 14.39 -0.69
CA TYR A 211 5.86 15.66 -0.05
C TYR A 211 6.56 15.71 1.30
N GLU A 212 6.86 16.92 1.78
CA GLU A 212 7.38 17.13 3.12
C GLU A 212 6.29 16.85 4.15
N SER A 213 6.59 15.95 5.08
CA SER A 213 5.71 15.64 6.22
C SER A 213 6.49 14.89 7.29
N ASP A 214 5.97 14.92 8.51
CA ASP A 214 6.43 14.03 9.60
C ASP A 214 6.37 12.55 9.21
N ARG A 215 5.61 12.19 8.17
CA ARG A 215 5.52 10.82 7.66
C ARG A 215 6.76 10.38 6.89
N ARG A 216 7.36 11.26 6.07
CA ARG A 216 8.44 10.91 5.11
C ARG A 216 9.31 12.10 4.72
N VAL A 217 10.50 12.18 5.30
CA VAL A 217 11.50 13.25 5.02
C VAL A 217 12.68 12.81 4.14
N SER A 218 12.74 11.53 3.73
CA SER A 218 13.92 11.02 3.01
C SER A 218 13.86 11.23 1.50
N GLN A 219 14.98 11.66 0.92
CA GLN A 219 15.24 11.66 -0.52
C GLN A 219 15.57 10.24 -1.05
N THR A 220 15.93 9.29 -0.18
CA THR A 220 16.30 7.90 -0.55
C THR A 220 15.11 6.95 -0.68
N ARG A 221 14.03 7.43 -1.30
CA ARG A 221 12.80 6.64 -1.50
C ARG A 221 13.06 5.50 -2.49
N ARG A 222 13.23 4.28 -1.95
CA ARG A 222 13.56 3.07 -2.72
C ARG A 222 12.50 2.71 -3.74
N LEU A 223 12.90 2.21 -4.90
CA LEU A 223 12.07 1.56 -5.92
C LEU A 223 12.17 0.04 -5.73
N ASN A 224 11.39 -0.50 -4.80
CA ASN A 224 11.48 -1.91 -4.41
C ASN A 224 10.93 -2.85 -5.49
N ASN A 225 11.38 -4.11 -5.42
CA ASN A 225 10.91 -5.24 -6.23
C ASN A 225 11.14 -5.04 -7.74
N LEU A 226 12.30 -4.52 -8.13
CA LEU A 226 12.74 -4.45 -9.53
C LEU A 226 13.58 -5.67 -9.95
N VAL A 227 14.15 -6.41 -8.99
CA VAL A 227 14.94 -7.61 -9.28
C VAL A 227 14.05 -8.69 -9.91
N GLY A 228 14.47 -9.21 -11.06
CA GLY A 228 13.76 -10.26 -11.79
C GLY A 228 12.50 -9.79 -12.53
N LYS A 229 12.37 -8.49 -12.79
CA LYS A 229 11.39 -7.95 -13.74
C LYS A 229 12.02 -7.82 -15.13
N ASP A 230 11.24 -8.07 -16.16
CA ASP A 230 11.66 -8.20 -17.56
C ASP A 230 10.91 -7.27 -18.52
N ALA A 231 10.20 -6.25 -17.99
CA ALA A 231 9.58 -5.22 -18.83
C ALA A 231 10.62 -4.48 -19.69
N ASP A 232 10.19 -3.91 -20.81
CA ASP A 232 11.05 -3.10 -21.68
C ASP A 232 11.43 -1.78 -21.01
N TYR A 233 10.47 -1.14 -20.34
CA TYR A 233 10.64 0.19 -19.72
C TYR A 233 10.20 0.24 -18.26
N LEU A 234 10.92 1.05 -17.49
CA LEU A 234 10.49 1.51 -16.16
C LEU A 234 9.87 2.89 -16.30
N ILE A 235 8.65 3.04 -15.82
CA ILE A 235 8.02 4.35 -15.58
C ILE A 235 8.10 4.66 -14.10
N VAL A 236 8.69 5.80 -13.75
CA VAL A 236 8.73 6.31 -12.38
C VAL A 236 7.73 7.45 -12.28
N VAL A 237 6.80 7.34 -11.33
CA VAL A 237 5.77 8.36 -11.07
C VAL A 237 5.96 8.91 -9.67
N THR A 238 6.03 10.22 -9.54
CA THR A 238 5.87 10.89 -8.25
C THR A 238 4.49 11.52 -8.16
N ILE A 239 3.88 11.42 -6.97
CA ILE A 239 2.61 12.06 -6.65
C ILE A 239 2.77 12.89 -5.37
N ASP A 240 2.04 13.98 -5.22
CA ASP A 240 2.15 14.88 -4.06
C ASP A 240 1.27 14.44 -2.87
N ARG A 241 1.12 15.32 -1.87
CA ARG A 241 0.21 15.09 -0.74
C ARG A 241 -1.22 14.83 -1.20
N THR A 242 -1.73 15.49 -2.24
CA THR A 242 -3.11 15.29 -2.70
C THR A 242 -3.23 14.18 -3.74
N PHE A 243 -2.21 13.31 -3.86
CA PHE A 243 -2.12 12.23 -4.84
C PHE A 243 -2.09 12.71 -6.30
N ARG A 244 -1.84 14.01 -6.54
CA ARG A 244 -1.69 14.54 -7.90
C ARG A 244 -0.30 14.24 -8.44
N CYS A 245 -0.19 13.96 -9.73
CA CYS A 245 1.11 13.72 -10.36
C CYS A 245 2.01 14.97 -10.22
N SER A 246 3.19 14.75 -9.64
CA SER A 246 4.21 15.76 -9.39
C SER A 246 5.48 15.55 -10.23
N GLY A 247 5.52 14.52 -11.06
CA GLY A 247 6.63 14.19 -11.93
C GLY A 247 6.48 12.79 -12.52
N MET A 248 6.91 12.61 -13.76
CA MET A 248 6.89 11.31 -14.42
C MET A 248 8.05 11.16 -15.39
N TRP A 249 8.72 10.01 -15.34
CA TRP A 249 9.87 9.68 -16.17
C TRP A 249 9.76 8.28 -16.72
N ILE A 250 10.42 8.04 -17.85
CA ILE A 250 10.56 6.74 -18.49
C ILE A 250 12.03 6.45 -18.78
N MET A 251 12.45 5.19 -18.61
CA MET A 251 13.79 4.73 -18.96
C MET A 251 13.78 3.26 -19.37
N PRO A 252 14.69 2.81 -20.26
CA PRO A 252 14.85 1.39 -20.56
C PRO A 252 15.21 0.61 -19.30
N MET A 253 14.55 -0.52 -19.06
CA MET A 253 14.83 -1.37 -17.88
C MET A 253 16.25 -1.93 -17.90
N GLU A 254 16.78 -2.24 -19.09
CA GLU A 254 18.15 -2.72 -19.29
C GLU A 254 19.22 -1.76 -18.75
N ASN A 255 18.92 -0.47 -18.66
CA ASN A 255 19.86 0.55 -18.20
C ASN A 255 19.92 0.67 -16.66
N ILE A 256 19.16 -0.14 -15.92
CA ILE A 256 19.11 -0.08 -14.46
C ILE A 256 20.17 -1.00 -13.84
N ILE A 257 21.32 -0.42 -13.50
CA ILE A 257 22.50 -1.18 -13.01
C ILE A 257 22.30 -1.75 -11.58
N ASN A 258 21.48 -1.10 -10.75
CA ASN A 258 21.34 -1.44 -9.31
C ASN A 258 19.89 -1.72 -8.90
N LEU A 259 19.25 -2.73 -9.51
CA LEU A 259 17.84 -3.08 -9.26
C LEU A 259 17.47 -3.29 -7.78
N LYS A 260 18.40 -3.81 -6.96
CA LYS A 260 18.15 -4.10 -5.54
C LYS A 260 18.10 -2.85 -4.65
N SER A 261 18.87 -1.82 -5.00
CA SER A 261 19.02 -0.58 -4.21
C SER A 261 18.53 0.66 -4.94
N ALA A 262 17.85 0.49 -6.07
CA ALA A 262 17.25 1.56 -6.85
C ALA A 262 16.38 2.45 -5.96
N ASN A 263 16.45 3.75 -6.21
CA ASN A 263 15.68 4.78 -5.52
C ASN A 263 15.38 5.93 -6.49
N LEU A 264 14.61 6.92 -6.06
CA LEU A 264 14.16 8.01 -6.93
C LEU A 264 15.30 8.79 -7.62
N ASN A 265 16.52 8.84 -7.07
CA ASN A 265 17.64 9.53 -7.74
C ASN A 265 18.04 8.89 -9.08
N ILE A 266 17.55 7.69 -9.39
CA ILE A 266 17.74 7.08 -10.71
C ILE A 266 17.23 7.98 -11.85
N VAL A 267 16.21 8.80 -11.61
CA VAL A 267 15.67 9.70 -12.64
C VAL A 267 16.60 10.89 -12.94
N ASN A 268 17.54 11.21 -12.04
CA ASN A 268 18.45 12.34 -12.25
C ASN A 268 19.62 11.98 -13.15
N ASN A 269 20.11 10.74 -13.03
CA ASN A 269 21.40 10.32 -13.60
C ASN A 269 21.31 9.02 -14.40
N GLY A 270 20.12 8.42 -14.52
CA GLY A 270 19.92 7.17 -15.23
C GLY A 270 20.15 7.33 -16.73
N ILE A 271 20.79 6.34 -17.34
CA ILE A 271 21.02 6.33 -18.79
C ILE A 271 19.67 6.15 -19.51
N GLY A 272 19.40 7.02 -20.49
CA GLY A 272 18.17 6.97 -21.29
C GLY A 272 16.91 7.43 -20.55
N VAL A 273 17.05 8.11 -19.41
CA VAL A 273 15.90 8.72 -18.73
C VAL A 273 15.34 9.85 -19.58
N LYS A 274 14.03 9.81 -19.81
CA LYS A 274 13.25 10.87 -20.48
C LYS A 274 12.09 11.32 -19.60
N ASN A 275 11.73 12.59 -19.72
CA ASN A 275 10.65 13.23 -18.99
C ASN A 275 9.32 13.07 -19.71
N LEU A 276 8.31 12.63 -18.98
CA LEU A 276 6.92 12.58 -19.44
C LEU A 276 6.10 13.72 -18.84
N ILE A 277 6.32 14.04 -17.56
CA ILE A 277 5.70 15.16 -16.86
C ILE A 277 6.80 15.89 -16.08
N PRO A 278 6.93 17.23 -16.21
CA PRO A 278 7.95 18.00 -15.49
C PRO A 278 7.90 17.80 -13.98
N SER A 279 9.08 17.78 -13.36
CA SER A 279 9.20 17.61 -11.91
C SER A 279 8.71 18.85 -11.18
N LYS A 280 7.93 18.63 -10.12
CA LYS A 280 7.60 19.59 -9.06
C LYS A 280 8.32 19.25 -7.75
N VAL A 281 9.26 18.30 -7.78
CA VAL A 281 10.06 17.89 -6.63
C VAL A 281 11.46 18.47 -6.79
N ASP A 282 11.85 19.36 -5.90
CA ASP A 282 13.03 20.23 -6.07
C ASP A 282 14.36 19.50 -6.30
N TRP A 283 14.50 18.29 -5.77
CA TRP A 283 15.72 17.48 -5.90
C TRP A 283 15.64 16.42 -7.01
N LEU A 284 14.56 16.40 -7.80
CA LEU A 284 14.40 15.54 -8.97
C LEU A 284 14.45 16.38 -10.24
N ASN A 285 15.39 16.06 -11.14
CA ASN A 285 15.58 16.76 -12.39
C ASN A 285 14.44 16.43 -13.36
N THR A 286 13.89 17.45 -14.03
CA THR A 286 12.96 17.24 -15.14
C THR A 286 13.65 16.43 -16.25
N GLY A 287 14.83 16.86 -16.70
CA GLY A 287 15.59 16.15 -17.74
C GLY A 287 15.07 16.40 -19.16
N GLU A 288 15.52 15.59 -20.11
CA GLU A 288 15.15 15.70 -21.53
C GLU A 288 13.71 15.20 -21.77
N PRO A 289 12.89 15.89 -22.59
CA PRO A 289 11.53 15.46 -22.87
C PRO A 289 11.49 14.15 -23.67
N PHE A 290 10.51 13.31 -23.35
CA PHE A 290 10.11 12.18 -24.17
C PHE A 290 9.30 12.69 -25.36
N ILE A 291 9.59 12.18 -26.57
CA ILE A 291 8.94 12.63 -27.82
C ILE A 291 7.90 11.59 -28.25
N SER A 292 8.35 10.37 -28.52
CA SER A 292 7.50 9.22 -28.84
C SER A 292 8.29 7.94 -28.67
N PHE A 293 7.59 6.81 -28.73
CA PHE A 293 8.19 5.50 -29.01
C PHE A 293 8.57 5.41 -30.49
#